data_AF-A0A438M4Z6-F1
#
_entry.id   AF-A0A438M4Z6-F1
#
_cell.length_a   1.000
_cell.length_b   1.000
_cell.length_c   1.000
_cell.angle_alpha   90.00
_cell.angle_beta   90.00
_cell.angle_gamma   90.00
#
_symmetry.space_group_name_H-M   'P 1'
#
loop_
_entity.id
_entity.type
_entity.pdbx_description
1 polymer ?
#
loop_
_entity_poly.entity_id
_entity_poly.type
_entity_poly.pdbx_seq_one_letter_code
_entity_poly.pdbx_strand_id
1 'polypeptide(L)'
;MPRRCPIGQCRVCLGWGEKPQFADCIACSSWRQLHPAQARCRRCGHGSRVNTDGLCRLCLLTIRLDEPEWVAAPVGGRSAQLILILPGDRLPKSQPLDRPVRGQAPDRTRPRSLLERKRIETAERVDDPRVCPPTIRGQLLLFRPRRQLTDAHARRVKDRDLADYERLKDVAIALAAERGLSTAWW
;
A
#
# COMPACT_ATOMS: atom_id res chain seq x y z
N MET A 1 -29.93 18.29 25.45
CA MET A 1 -29.22 19.17 24.50
C MET A 1 -27.88 18.55 24.15
N PRO A 2 -27.51 18.39 22.87
CA PRO A 2 -26.17 17.90 22.52
C PRO A 2 -25.12 18.88 23.02
N ARG A 3 -24.08 18.36 23.70
CA ARG A 3 -22.93 19.16 24.16
C ARG A 3 -22.31 19.85 22.95
N ARG A 4 -22.36 21.19 22.91
CA ARG A 4 -21.69 21.97 21.85
C ARG A 4 -20.18 21.88 22.06
N CYS A 5 -19.48 21.25 21.12
CA CYS A 5 -18.02 21.28 21.12
C CYS A 5 -17.53 22.67 20.68
N PRO A 6 -16.49 23.23 21.31
CA PRO A 6 -15.88 24.47 20.83
C PRO A 6 -15.30 24.27 19.42
N ILE A 7 -15.56 25.24 18.55
CA ILE A 7 -14.99 25.30 17.19
C ILE A 7 -13.67 26.09 17.24
N GLY A 8 -12.63 25.58 16.59
CA GLY A 8 -11.42 26.35 16.36
C GLY A 8 -10.24 25.48 15.92
N GLN A 9 -9.04 26.05 15.98
CA GLN A 9 -7.83 25.35 15.58
C GLN A 9 -7.38 24.31 16.61
N CYS A 10 -7.01 23.12 16.14
CA CYS A 10 -6.28 22.12 16.91
C CYS A 10 -4.81 22.51 17.01
N ARG A 11 -4.24 22.50 18.22
CA ARG A 11 -2.84 22.91 18.45
C ARG A 11 -1.79 21.96 17.86
N VAL A 12 -2.16 20.70 17.60
CA VAL A 12 -1.20 19.67 17.14
C VAL A 12 -1.15 19.56 15.62
N CYS A 13 -2.32 19.54 14.97
CA CYS A 13 -2.41 19.36 13.52
C CYS A 13 -2.75 20.65 12.78
N LEU A 14 -2.99 21.75 13.49
CA LEU A 14 -3.42 23.03 12.93
C LEU A 14 -4.73 22.96 12.12
N GLY A 15 -5.44 21.83 12.20
CA GLY A 15 -6.74 21.62 11.58
C GLY A 15 -7.84 22.39 12.30
N TRP A 16 -8.91 22.73 11.60
CA TRP A 16 -9.96 23.63 12.07
C TRP A 16 -11.30 22.93 12.14
N GLY A 17 -12.02 23.05 13.26
CA GLY A 17 -13.37 22.50 13.39
C GLY A 17 -13.73 22.17 14.85
N GLU A 18 -14.62 21.20 15.06
CA GLU A 18 -15.10 20.85 16.40
C GLU A 18 -14.03 20.12 17.23
N LYS A 19 -13.76 20.64 18.44
CA LYS A 19 -12.76 20.09 19.36
C LYS A 19 -13.43 19.62 20.64
N PRO A 20 -13.59 18.31 20.86
CA PRO A 20 -14.22 17.81 22.09
C PRO A 20 -13.35 18.00 23.34
N GLN A 21 -12.06 18.31 23.17
CA GLN A 21 -11.12 18.59 24.26
C GLN A 21 -10.45 19.95 24.03
N PHE A 22 -11.22 21.06 24.04
CA PHE A 22 -10.87 22.51 23.99
C PHE A 22 -9.60 22.97 23.19
N ALA A 23 -8.44 22.35 23.39
CA ALA A 23 -7.19 22.56 22.65
C ALA A 23 -6.96 21.60 21.45
N ASP A 24 -7.41 20.34 21.51
CA ASP A 24 -7.02 19.28 20.56
C ASP A 24 -8.21 18.51 19.97
N CYS A 25 -8.05 18.00 18.74
CA CYS A 25 -9.01 17.06 18.15
C CYS A 25 -8.77 15.63 18.70
N ILE A 26 -9.79 14.76 18.63
CA ILE A 26 -9.72 13.37 19.13
C ILE A 26 -8.52 12.64 18.53
N ALA A 27 -8.35 12.72 17.21
CA ALA A 27 -7.27 12.04 16.51
C ALA A 27 -5.88 12.47 17.00
N CYS A 28 -5.69 13.77 17.28
CA CYS A 28 -4.44 14.29 17.81
C CYS A 28 -4.23 13.94 19.29
N SER A 29 -5.31 13.83 20.06
CA SER A 29 -5.27 13.36 21.45
C SER A 29 -4.78 11.91 21.54
N SER A 30 -5.37 11.01 20.73
CA SER A 30 -4.90 9.61 20.64
C SER A 30 -3.48 9.51 20.08
N TRP A 31 -3.13 10.31 19.07
CA TRP A 31 -1.78 10.34 18.50
C TRP A 31 -0.71 10.69 19.52
N ARG A 32 -1.02 11.65 20.42
CA ARG A 32 -0.11 12.05 21.50
C ARG A 32 0.21 10.91 22.46
N GLN A 33 -0.75 10.03 22.74
CA GLN A 33 -0.54 8.88 23.62
C GLN A 33 0.40 7.85 22.99
N LEU A 34 0.29 7.64 21.68
CA LEU A 34 1.15 6.70 20.94
C LEU A 34 2.55 7.26 20.65
N HIS A 35 2.65 8.57 20.46
CA HIS A 35 3.87 9.25 20.06
C HIS A 35 4.16 10.43 21.00
N PRO A 36 4.76 10.16 22.19
CA PRO A 36 4.97 11.18 23.21
C PRO A 36 6.15 12.12 22.91
N ALA A 37 7.08 11.75 22.04
CA ALA A 37 8.20 12.59 21.66
C ALA A 37 7.77 13.72 20.70
N GLN A 38 8.32 14.92 20.90
CA GLN A 38 8.18 16.03 19.97
C GLN A 38 9.46 16.19 19.15
N ALA A 39 9.32 16.39 17.85
CA ALA A 39 10.42 16.68 16.94
C ALA A 39 9.91 17.46 15.72
N ARG A 40 10.82 17.95 14.88
CA ARG A 40 10.46 18.52 13.58
C ARG A 40 10.06 17.40 12.63
N CYS A 41 8.90 17.55 12.00
CA CYS A 41 8.44 16.61 10.96
C CYS A 41 9.37 16.64 9.75
N ARG A 42 9.79 15.46 9.25
CA ARG A 42 10.68 15.37 8.09
C ARG A 42 10.07 15.90 6.79
N ARG A 43 8.75 15.82 6.62
CA ARG A 43 8.06 16.35 5.42
C ARG A 43 7.79 17.84 5.54
N CYS A 44 7.06 18.27 6.57
CA CYS A 44 6.62 19.67 6.67
C CYS A 44 7.47 20.59 7.54
N GLY A 45 8.48 20.08 8.26
CA GLY A 45 9.33 20.87 9.15
C GLY A 45 8.66 21.35 10.44
N HIS A 46 7.33 21.25 10.57
CA HIS A 46 6.59 21.68 11.75
C HIS A 46 7.00 20.88 13.00
N GLY A 47 7.21 21.60 14.12
CA GLY A 47 7.43 20.99 15.43
C GLY A 47 6.16 20.30 15.91
N SER A 48 6.14 18.98 15.93
CA SER A 48 4.96 18.20 16.27
C SER A 48 5.36 16.87 16.91
N ARG A 49 4.36 16.07 17.27
CA ARG A 49 4.57 14.69 17.71
C ARG A 49 4.73 13.80 16.49
N VAL A 50 5.87 13.15 16.37
CA VAL A 50 6.25 12.36 15.19
C VAL A 50 6.29 10.87 15.51
N ASN A 51 6.00 10.04 14.51
CA ASN A 51 6.20 8.60 14.63
C ASN A 51 7.69 8.22 14.52
N THR A 52 7.98 6.92 14.49
CA THR A 52 9.32 6.37 14.30
C THR A 52 10.00 6.81 12.99
N ASP A 53 9.22 7.12 11.97
CA ASP A 53 9.71 7.59 10.66
C ASP A 53 10.01 9.12 10.67
N GLY A 54 9.77 9.80 11.80
CA GLY A 54 9.94 11.24 11.93
C GLY A 54 8.84 12.05 11.25
N LEU A 55 7.65 11.47 11.04
CA LEU A 55 6.51 12.12 10.39
C LEU A 55 5.40 12.46 11.38
N CYS A 56 4.82 13.65 11.23
CA CYS A 56 3.64 14.03 11.98
C CYS A 56 2.39 13.31 11.44
N ARG A 57 1.35 13.24 12.28
CA ARG A 57 0.07 12.58 11.96
C ARG A 57 -0.51 12.98 10.60
N LEU A 58 -0.47 14.28 10.28
CA LEU A 58 -1.02 14.80 9.03
C LEU A 58 -0.16 14.47 7.81
N CYS A 59 1.16 14.63 7.91
CA CYS A 59 2.03 14.26 6.80
C CYS A 59 1.92 12.77 6.47
N LEU A 60 1.71 11.91 7.46
CA LEU A 60 1.39 10.49 7.22
C LEU A 60 0.08 10.29 6.44
N LEU A 61 -0.94 11.12 6.68
CA LEU A 61 -2.19 11.05 5.91
C LEU A 61 -1.99 11.58 4.50
N THR A 62 -1.37 12.75 4.34
CA THR A 62 -1.09 13.35 3.02
C THR A 62 -0.26 12.40 2.16
N ILE A 63 0.79 11.79 2.70
CA ILE A 63 1.59 10.81 1.95
C ILE A 63 0.74 9.60 1.55
N ARG A 64 -0.16 9.14 2.43
CA ARG A 64 -0.97 7.94 2.13
C ARG A 64 -2.12 8.19 1.16
N LEU A 65 -2.68 9.40 1.15
CA LEU A 65 -3.87 9.76 0.38
C LEU A 65 -3.52 10.47 -0.93
N ASP A 66 -2.55 11.38 -0.89
CA ASP A 66 -2.34 12.37 -1.95
C ASP A 66 -0.94 12.30 -2.56
N GLU A 67 0.10 12.12 -1.74
CA GLU A 67 1.52 12.15 -2.17
C GLU A 67 2.33 10.87 -1.85
N PRO A 68 1.90 9.67 -2.30
CA PRO A 68 2.60 8.43 -1.94
C PRO A 68 4.01 8.30 -2.52
N GLU A 69 4.34 9.10 -3.55
CA GLU A 69 5.67 9.16 -4.19
C GLU A 69 6.70 9.87 -3.33
N TRP A 70 6.28 10.70 -2.36
CA TRP A 70 7.20 11.37 -1.43
C TRP A 70 8.08 10.35 -0.67
N VAL A 71 7.57 9.14 -0.43
CA VAL A 71 8.33 8.07 0.23
C VAL A 71 9.55 7.65 -0.59
N ALA A 72 9.49 7.70 -1.92
CA ALA A 72 10.60 7.33 -2.80
C ALA A 72 11.69 8.42 -2.89
N ALA A 73 11.31 9.70 -2.74
CA ALA A 73 12.23 10.83 -2.75
C ALA A 73 11.88 11.84 -1.63
N PRO A 74 12.23 11.55 -0.37
CA PRO A 74 11.85 12.38 0.77
C PRO A 74 12.51 13.76 0.71
N VAL A 75 11.67 14.80 0.62
CA VAL A 75 12.11 16.20 0.66
C VAL A 75 11.39 16.96 1.77
N GLY A 76 12.15 17.75 2.54
CA GLY A 76 11.62 18.57 3.62
C GLY A 76 10.98 19.88 3.15
N GLY A 77 10.36 20.60 4.07
CA GLY A 77 9.78 21.94 3.81
C GLY A 77 8.46 21.93 3.02
N ARG A 78 7.81 20.77 2.85
CA ARG A 78 6.52 20.67 2.14
C ARG A 78 5.37 21.16 3.00
N SER A 79 4.52 22.03 2.46
CA SER A 79 3.29 22.46 3.13
C SER A 79 2.40 21.28 3.51
N ALA A 80 1.74 21.38 4.66
CA ALA A 80 0.68 20.45 5.06
C ALA A 80 -0.66 21.00 4.59
N GLN A 81 -1.51 20.13 4.03
CA GLN A 81 -2.88 20.50 3.68
C GLN A 81 -3.67 20.87 4.94
N LEU A 82 -4.44 21.95 4.89
CA LEU A 82 -5.38 22.29 5.96
C LEU A 82 -6.43 21.19 6.06
N ILE A 83 -6.64 20.69 7.28
CA ILE A 83 -7.64 19.67 7.57
C ILE A 83 -8.83 20.27 8.29
N LEU A 84 -10.03 20.00 7.79
CA LEU A 84 -11.28 20.32 8.46
C LEU A 84 -11.67 19.19 9.42
N ILE A 85 -12.10 19.56 10.63
CA ILE A 85 -12.56 18.63 11.67
C ILE A 85 -14.08 18.73 11.72
N LEU A 86 -14.74 17.97 10.84
CA LEU A 86 -16.18 18.01 10.68
C LEU A 86 -16.87 17.00 11.62
N PRO A 87 -18.03 17.34 12.22
CA PRO A 87 -18.80 16.41 13.01
C PRO A 87 -19.23 15.21 12.15
N GLY A 88 -19.08 13.99 12.67
CA GLY A 88 -19.44 12.77 11.95
C GLY A 88 -18.42 12.29 10.92
N ASP A 89 -17.49 13.15 10.48
CA ASP A 89 -16.44 12.77 9.56
C ASP A 89 -15.24 12.16 10.29
N ARG A 90 -14.75 11.02 9.80
CA ARG A 90 -13.63 10.29 10.38
C ARG A 90 -12.52 10.17 9.36
N LEU A 91 -11.50 10.99 9.54
CA LEU A 91 -10.27 10.86 8.77
C LEU A 91 -9.68 9.45 8.93
N PRO A 92 -9.01 8.91 7.89
CA PRO A 92 -8.31 7.65 7.98
C PRO A 92 -7.30 7.63 9.14
N LYS A 93 -7.01 6.44 9.67
CA LYS A 93 -5.99 6.28 10.70
C LYS A 93 -4.60 6.54 10.10
N SER A 94 -3.81 7.41 10.75
CA SER A 94 -2.41 7.66 10.40
C SER A 94 -1.55 6.45 10.75
N GLN A 95 -1.42 5.52 9.81
CA GLN A 95 -0.58 4.32 9.98
C GLN A 95 0.90 4.63 9.63
N PRO A 96 1.88 4.05 10.35
CA PRO A 96 3.30 4.13 9.99
C PRO A 96 3.55 3.72 8.54
N LEU A 97 4.59 4.27 7.90
CA LEU A 97 4.88 3.93 6.50
C LEU A 97 5.21 2.45 6.34
N ASP A 98 6.07 1.95 7.23
CA ASP A 98 6.34 0.53 7.39
C ASP A 98 5.73 0.04 8.71
N ARG A 99 4.91 -1.01 8.64
CA ARG A 99 4.55 -1.77 9.86
C ARG A 99 5.69 -2.76 10.14
N PRO A 100 6.53 -2.55 11.18
CA PRO A 100 7.49 -3.58 11.57
C PRO A 100 6.73 -4.84 12.00
N VAL A 101 7.08 -5.98 11.39
CA VAL A 101 6.66 -7.29 11.89
C VAL A 101 7.57 -7.58 13.07
N ARG A 102 7.05 -7.52 14.30
CA ARG A 102 7.77 -8.17 15.41
C ARG A 102 7.48 -9.67 15.34
N GLY A 103 8.48 -10.45 14.98
CA GLY A 103 8.57 -11.88 15.34
C GLY A 103 7.84 -12.90 14.46
N GLN A 104 7.40 -12.57 13.25
CA GLN A 104 6.78 -13.55 12.34
C GLN A 104 7.46 -13.58 10.98
N ALA A 105 7.58 -14.78 10.42
CA ALA A 105 8.04 -15.01 9.05
C ALA A 105 7.18 -14.20 8.06
N PRO A 106 7.76 -13.72 6.95
CA PRO A 106 7.05 -12.90 5.98
C PRO A 106 5.85 -13.65 5.42
N ASP A 107 4.66 -13.24 5.86
CA ASP A 107 3.41 -13.78 5.38
C ASP A 107 3.14 -13.31 3.94
N ARG A 108 2.98 -14.25 3.00
CA ARG A 108 2.68 -13.98 1.59
C ARG A 108 1.30 -13.37 1.40
N THR A 109 0.38 -13.50 2.37
CA THR A 109 -0.92 -12.81 2.36
C THR A 109 -0.84 -11.35 2.83
N ARG A 110 0.32 -10.87 3.27
CA ARG A 110 0.44 -9.49 3.77
C ARG A 110 0.31 -8.48 2.64
N PRO A 111 -0.46 -7.41 2.82
CA PRO A 111 -0.48 -6.32 1.85
C PRO A 111 0.92 -5.72 1.72
N ARG A 112 1.40 -5.68 0.48
CA ARG A 112 2.69 -5.10 0.08
C ARG A 112 2.85 -3.68 0.64
N SER A 113 4.10 -3.30 0.91
CA SER A 113 4.40 -1.92 1.35
C SER A 113 3.88 -0.92 0.31
N LEU A 114 3.56 0.30 0.73
CA LEU A 114 3.02 1.33 -0.17
C LEU A 114 3.98 1.64 -1.33
N LEU A 115 5.30 1.62 -1.06
CA LEU A 115 6.35 1.71 -2.06
C LEU A 115 6.32 0.54 -3.06
N GLU A 116 6.17 -0.68 -2.58
CA GLU A 116 6.14 -1.87 -3.44
C GLU A 116 4.88 -1.90 -4.30
N ARG A 117 3.71 -1.53 -3.75
CA ARG A 117 2.47 -1.35 -4.52
C ARG A 117 2.65 -0.33 -5.64
N LYS A 118 3.19 0.85 -5.34
CA LYS A 118 3.48 1.87 -6.35
C LYS A 118 4.45 1.35 -7.41
N ARG A 119 5.53 0.67 -7.02
CA ARG A 119 6.49 0.08 -7.98
C ARG A 119 5.82 -0.88 -8.95
N ILE A 120 4.84 -1.66 -8.49
CA ILE A 120 4.09 -2.58 -9.36
C ILE A 120 3.12 -1.82 -10.26
N GLU A 121 2.39 -0.85 -9.71
CA GLU A 121 1.45 -0.01 -10.46
C GLU A 121 2.16 0.78 -11.57
N THR A 122 3.37 1.27 -11.32
CA THR A 122 4.18 2.03 -12.29
C THR A 122 5.15 1.18 -13.10
N ALA A 123 5.26 -0.13 -12.82
CA ALA A 123 6.16 -0.99 -13.59
C ALA A 123 5.65 -1.11 -15.02
N GLU A 124 6.54 -0.91 -15.98
CA GLU A 124 6.27 -1.26 -17.37
C GLU A 124 5.98 -2.77 -17.44
N ARG A 125 4.90 -3.14 -18.13
CA ARG A 125 4.58 -4.55 -18.37
C ARG A 125 5.64 -5.13 -19.29
N VAL A 126 6.39 -6.12 -18.80
CA VAL A 126 7.45 -6.76 -19.58
C VAL A 126 7.00 -8.14 -20.01
N ASP A 127 6.79 -8.31 -21.32
CA ASP A 127 6.67 -9.62 -21.95
C ASP A 127 7.73 -9.79 -23.04
N ASP A 128 8.55 -10.82 -22.92
CA ASP A 128 9.58 -11.14 -23.90
C ASP A 128 9.06 -12.13 -24.95
N PRO A 129 8.86 -11.71 -26.22
CA PRO A 129 8.29 -12.56 -27.27
C PRO A 129 9.19 -13.73 -27.67
N ARG A 130 10.47 -13.74 -27.26
CA ARG A 130 11.41 -14.83 -27.55
C ARG A 130 11.24 -16.00 -26.58
N VAL A 131 10.64 -15.78 -25.41
CA VAL A 131 10.38 -16.82 -24.42
C VAL A 131 8.97 -17.38 -24.67
N CYS A 132 8.88 -18.69 -24.95
CA CYS A 132 7.62 -19.35 -25.34
C CYS A 132 6.91 -18.63 -26.51
N PRO A 133 7.49 -18.63 -27.72
CA PRO A 133 6.86 -18.01 -28.89
C PRO A 133 5.52 -18.71 -29.21
N PRO A 134 4.56 -17.99 -29.83
CA PRO A 134 3.28 -18.56 -30.20
C PRO A 134 3.49 -19.79 -31.10
N THR A 135 2.89 -20.91 -30.71
CA THR A 135 2.97 -22.16 -31.48
C THR A 135 2.14 -22.02 -32.75
N ILE A 136 2.72 -22.30 -33.91
CA ILE A 136 1.97 -22.40 -35.17
C ILE A 136 1.07 -23.63 -35.08
N ARG A 137 -0.24 -23.43 -35.21
CA ARG A 137 -1.23 -24.52 -35.17
C ARG A 137 -0.89 -25.58 -36.22
N GLY A 138 -0.79 -26.85 -35.80
CA GLY A 138 -0.45 -27.97 -36.69
C GLY A 138 1.05 -28.30 -36.78
N GLN A 139 1.95 -27.50 -36.19
CA GLN A 139 3.35 -27.92 -36.04
C GLN A 139 3.48 -28.90 -34.87
N LEU A 140 3.74 -30.17 -35.21
CA LEU A 140 4.23 -31.16 -34.26
C LEU A 140 5.77 -31.16 -34.31
N LEU A 141 6.40 -31.07 -33.15
CA LEU A 141 7.84 -31.23 -33.05
C LEU A 141 8.18 -32.70 -33.30
N LEU A 142 8.94 -32.98 -34.39
CA LEU A 142 9.40 -34.33 -34.74
C LEU A 142 10.26 -34.96 -33.62
N PHE A 143 11.02 -34.11 -32.91
CA PHE A 143 11.80 -34.46 -31.73
C PHE A 143 11.41 -33.53 -30.58
N ARG A 144 11.21 -34.06 -29.37
CA ARG A 144 10.97 -33.21 -28.18
C ARG A 144 12.29 -32.59 -27.70
N PRO A 145 12.53 -31.28 -27.90
CA PRO A 145 13.67 -30.63 -27.28
C PRO A 145 13.50 -30.62 -25.76
N ARG A 146 14.59 -30.83 -25.02
CA ARG A 146 14.62 -30.63 -23.56
C ARG A 146 14.56 -29.13 -23.25
N ARG A 147 13.37 -28.56 -23.21
CA ARG A 147 13.16 -27.16 -22.78
C ARG A 147 13.03 -27.14 -21.27
N GLN A 148 13.89 -26.36 -20.60
CA GLN A 148 13.75 -26.06 -19.18
C GLN A 148 13.25 -24.63 -19.00
N LEU A 149 12.08 -24.50 -18.39
CA LEU A 149 11.61 -23.23 -17.86
C LEU A 149 12.36 -22.97 -16.56
N THR A 150 12.96 -21.79 -16.45
CA THR A 150 13.67 -21.34 -15.25
C THR A 150 12.95 -20.13 -14.67
N ASP A 151 13.24 -19.77 -13.43
CA ASP A 151 12.70 -18.56 -12.81
C ASP A 151 13.03 -17.29 -13.60
N ALA A 152 14.18 -17.27 -14.30
CA ALA A 152 14.54 -16.15 -15.17
C ALA A 152 13.61 -16.05 -16.39
N HIS A 153 13.19 -17.18 -16.96
CA HIS A 153 12.18 -17.21 -18.02
C HIS A 153 10.81 -16.78 -17.49
N ALA A 154 10.39 -17.30 -16.33
CA ALA A 154 9.12 -16.92 -15.71
C ALA A 154 9.03 -15.41 -15.44
N ARG A 155 10.10 -14.79 -14.93
CA ARG A 155 10.17 -13.33 -14.70
C ARG A 155 10.02 -12.50 -15.98
N ARG A 156 10.47 -13.01 -17.13
CA ARG A 156 10.44 -12.31 -18.43
C ARG A 156 9.08 -12.37 -19.13
N VAL A 157 8.20 -13.27 -18.70
CA VAL A 157 6.85 -13.44 -19.25
C VAL A 157 5.77 -13.28 -18.17
N LYS A 158 6.14 -12.79 -16.99
CA LYS A 158 5.24 -12.69 -15.83
C LYS A 158 4.03 -11.79 -16.10
N ASP A 159 4.18 -10.82 -17.01
CA ASP A 159 3.14 -9.84 -17.35
C ASP A 159 2.43 -10.21 -18.65
N ARG A 160 2.70 -11.41 -19.22
CA ARG A 160 2.05 -11.89 -20.44
C ARG A 160 0.56 -12.08 -20.20
N ASP A 161 -0.24 -11.41 -21.03
CA ASP A 161 -1.68 -11.60 -21.02
C ASP A 161 -2.03 -12.94 -21.67
N LEU A 162 -2.69 -13.81 -20.91
CA LEU A 162 -3.15 -15.11 -21.37
C LEU A 162 -4.65 -15.00 -21.60
N ALA A 163 -5.06 -15.04 -22.87
CA ALA A 163 -6.46 -14.99 -23.25
C ALA A 163 -7.27 -16.04 -22.47
N ASP A 164 -8.40 -15.62 -21.91
CA ASP A 164 -9.32 -16.44 -21.12
C ASP A 164 -8.73 -17.05 -19.83
N TYR A 165 -7.58 -16.59 -19.34
CA TYR A 165 -6.93 -17.16 -18.15
C TYR A 165 -7.82 -17.15 -16.92
N GLU A 166 -8.48 -16.04 -16.62
CA GLU A 166 -9.38 -15.95 -15.45
C GLU A 166 -10.54 -16.95 -15.55
N ARG A 167 -11.09 -17.16 -16.75
CA ARG A 167 -12.15 -18.15 -16.98
C ARG A 167 -11.63 -19.58 -16.80
N LEU A 168 -10.42 -19.86 -17.30
CA LEU A 168 -9.79 -21.18 -17.19
C LEU A 168 -9.34 -21.48 -15.76
N LYS A 169 -8.97 -20.47 -14.98
CA LYS A 169 -8.56 -20.59 -13.58
C LYS A 169 -9.68 -21.18 -12.72
N ASP A 170 -10.89 -20.66 -12.85
CA ASP A 170 -12.05 -21.18 -12.10
C ASP A 170 -12.33 -22.65 -12.44
N VAL A 171 -12.22 -23.00 -13.73
CA VAL A 171 -12.36 -24.40 -14.19
C VAL A 171 -11.25 -25.30 -13.65
N ALA A 172 -10.01 -24.80 -13.62
CA ALA A 172 -8.87 -25.55 -13.07
C ALA A 172 -9.02 -25.79 -11.56
N ILE A 173 -9.47 -24.78 -10.80
CA ILE A 173 -9.76 -24.91 -9.36
C ILE A 173 -10.82 -25.98 -9.11
N ALA A 174 -11.92 -25.94 -9.86
CA ALA A 174 -13.01 -26.92 -9.72
C ALA A 174 -12.52 -28.34 -10.03
N LEU A 175 -11.82 -28.53 -11.14
CA LEU A 175 -11.28 -29.83 -11.54
C LEU A 175 -10.27 -30.38 -10.52
N ALA A 176 -9.46 -29.49 -9.94
CA ALA A 176 -8.45 -29.88 -8.98
C ALA A 176 -9.07 -30.27 -7.63
N ALA A 177 -10.15 -29.58 -7.22
CA ALA A 177 -10.95 -29.96 -6.05
C ALA A 177 -11.64 -31.33 -6.24
N GLU A 178 -12.26 -31.57 -7.40
CA GLU A 178 -12.86 -32.87 -7.76
C GLU A 178 -11.86 -34.02 -7.70
N ARG A 179 -10.60 -33.75 -8.06
CA ARG A 179 -9.52 -34.74 -8.09
C ARG A 179 -8.71 -34.82 -6.78
N GLY A 180 -9.08 -34.05 -5.76
CA GLY A 180 -8.37 -34.00 -4.49
C GLY A 180 -6.92 -33.51 -4.60
N LEU A 181 -6.63 -32.66 -5.58
CA LEU A 181 -5.30 -32.06 -5.78
C LEU A 181 -5.09 -30.89 -4.81
N SER A 182 -3.82 -30.56 -4.52
CA SER A 182 -3.46 -29.46 -3.62
C SER A 182 -3.42 -28.11 -4.35
N THR A 183 -3.49 -27.02 -3.59
CA THR A 183 -3.42 -25.63 -4.09
C THR A 183 -2.16 -25.28 -4.89
N ALA A 184 -1.19 -26.18 -4.99
CA ALA A 184 -0.05 -26.02 -5.90
C ALA A 184 -0.42 -26.17 -7.40
N TRP A 185 -1.64 -26.62 -7.70
CA TRP A 185 -2.09 -26.92 -9.07
C TRP A 185 -2.95 -25.82 -9.71
N TRP A 186 -3.21 -24.69 -9.03
CA TRP A 186 -4.03 -23.58 -9.53
C TRP A 186 -3.68 -22.23 -8.92
#